data_AF-A0A816QFY2-F1
#
_entry.id   AF-A0A816QFY2-F1
#
_cell.length_a   1.000
_cell.length_b   1.000
_cell.length_c   1.000
_cell.angle_alpha   90.00
_cell.angle_beta   90.00
_cell.angle_gamma   90.00
#
_symmetry.space_group_name_H-M   'P 1'
#
loop_
_entity.id
_entity.type
_entity.pdbx_description
1 polymer ?
#
loop_
_entity_poly.entity_id
_entity_poly.type
_entity_poly.pdbx_seq_one_letter_code
_entity_poly.pdbx_strand_id
1 'polypeptide(L)'
;MSFLRRIVQNPTLSKAVPVGKAMIPFPLGRDPSSLPKINPNCDDIDMDRRPISLRYRVTAMLGLSNLDKAVEYSHHAVSEKYRFKRDTVFICNSVIGAMCDAKRYEEAISLFNYFFNESQTLPNMLSCNLIIKAHCDQGCLDDALDLFSHIVIDGRLSPGVDTYVILTKALVDAKRLDEACVLVASMGRCYFMVYDVLIRGLLDAGRYVKASQIIEELKSKLPWRVYHMAMALYKVSLMEYWFKQGKDEEAMEIYKVLDMSEQMNDIVGNRVLRVLVEHGKKTEAWELFDEIIGFCYPDTIGIVMKSFSDEKTIPLSWASETCYRTIIACLCEQGKMSEAEEFFAKMFSNCEEEELMVGPDVSTFRAMVNGEILIRLPDKSIVGLIKELKESAATKFKTFQIPVDWMLETITVVDSQVPVGDEVNLHCTSWRFAVETNNLAPWSTIPAECTDYVKGYVTDLERVSEEASVFASTVISPPATTRMRGFSTSMSNLPYYIDHGFGVEVFDHSEFDKWVERGVAPAIAPSLKLYQRVIDLGYRVFLLTGRKESHRVVTVENLINAGRFQNWDKLILRYT
;
A
#
# COMPACT_ATOMS: atom_id res chain seq x y z
N MET A 1 23.99 38.50 8.12
CA MET A 1 22.73 38.02 7.50
C MET A 1 22.79 36.51 7.46
N SER A 2 21.75 35.79 7.93
CA SER A 2 21.73 34.33 7.87
C SER A 2 21.80 33.85 6.42
N PHE A 3 22.40 32.68 6.19
CA PHE A 3 22.53 32.03 4.88
C PHE A 3 21.17 31.92 4.17
N LEU A 4 20.13 31.53 4.91
CA LEU A 4 18.74 31.50 4.45
C LEU A 4 18.21 32.85 3.96
N ARG A 5 18.53 33.98 4.63
CA ARG A 5 18.11 35.31 4.14
C ARG A 5 18.73 35.63 2.78
N ARG A 6 19.96 35.17 2.50
CA ARG A 6 20.61 35.39 1.20
C ARG A 6 19.98 34.56 0.08
N ILE A 7 19.51 33.36 0.38
CA ILE A 7 18.83 32.46 -0.57
C ILE A 7 17.43 33.00 -0.90
N VAL A 8 16.68 33.40 0.13
CA VAL A 8 15.28 33.85 0.00
C VAL A 8 15.15 35.22 -0.67
N GLN A 9 16.09 36.14 -0.45
CA GLN A 9 15.99 37.53 -0.92
C GLN A 9 16.57 37.80 -2.32
N ASN A 10 16.93 36.77 -3.09
CA ASN A 10 17.59 36.95 -4.39
C ASN A 10 16.64 36.60 -5.56
N PRO A 11 15.78 37.54 -6.02
CA PRO A 11 14.79 37.28 -7.07
C PRO A 11 15.38 37.10 -8.48
N THR A 12 16.69 37.25 -8.66
CA THR A 12 17.35 37.23 -9.99
C THR A 12 17.84 35.86 -10.46
N LEU A 13 17.68 34.80 -9.67
CA LEU A 13 18.06 33.43 -10.07
C LEU A 13 16.97 32.66 -10.83
N SER A 14 15.78 33.24 -11.01
CA SER A 14 14.67 32.60 -11.76
C SER A 14 14.78 32.69 -13.29
N LYS A 15 15.97 32.94 -13.85
CA LYS A 15 16.17 32.94 -15.31
C LYS A 15 16.57 31.55 -15.75
N ALA A 16 15.64 30.89 -16.45
CA ALA A 16 15.79 29.63 -17.15
C ALA A 16 17.24 29.36 -17.59
N VAL A 17 17.85 28.32 -17.02
CA VAL A 17 19.14 27.81 -17.49
C VAL A 17 18.87 27.02 -18.79
N PRO A 18 19.64 27.26 -19.86
CA PRO A 18 19.47 26.55 -21.13
C PRO A 18 19.67 25.04 -20.96
N VAL A 19 18.80 24.27 -21.61
CA VAL A 19 18.93 22.82 -21.82
C VAL A 19 20.30 22.56 -22.46
N GLY A 20 21.23 21.97 -21.70
CA GLY A 20 22.57 21.64 -22.21
C GLY A 20 23.75 21.65 -21.22
N LYS A 21 23.58 22.05 -19.96
CA LYS A 21 24.63 21.87 -18.94
C LYS A 21 24.57 20.47 -18.32
N ALA A 22 25.75 19.86 -18.13
CA ALA A 22 25.90 18.63 -17.37
C ALA A 22 25.26 18.77 -15.98
N MET A 23 24.62 17.71 -15.49
CA MET A 23 23.95 17.73 -14.19
C MET A 23 24.98 18.01 -13.09
N ILE A 24 24.82 19.12 -12.39
CA ILE A 24 25.61 19.41 -11.19
C ILE A 24 25.19 18.38 -10.13
N PRO A 25 26.12 17.62 -9.53
CA PRO A 25 25.78 16.69 -8.46
C PRO A 25 25.10 17.40 -7.30
N PHE A 26 24.10 16.75 -6.71
CA PHE A 26 23.43 17.24 -5.52
C PHE A 26 24.41 17.18 -4.33
N PRO A 27 24.51 18.24 -3.51
CA PRO A 27 25.38 18.26 -2.35
C PRO A 27 24.89 17.26 -1.30
N LEU A 28 25.84 16.57 -0.66
CA LEU A 28 25.56 15.51 0.32
C LEU A 28 26.03 15.88 1.74
N GLY A 29 26.47 17.12 1.97
CA GLY A 29 27.06 17.56 3.24
C GLY A 29 28.48 17.05 3.52
N ARG A 30 29.01 16.17 2.67
CA ARG A 30 30.32 15.53 2.83
C ARG A 30 30.90 15.05 1.51
N ASP A 31 32.17 14.69 1.55
CA ASP A 31 32.87 14.11 0.39
C ASP A 31 32.27 12.74 0.04
N PRO A 32 31.79 12.52 -1.20
CA PRO A 32 31.28 11.22 -1.65
C PRO A 32 32.26 10.06 -1.42
N SER A 33 33.57 10.32 -1.44
CA SER A 33 34.59 9.29 -1.21
C SER A 33 34.65 8.77 0.23
N SER A 34 34.06 9.52 1.18
CA SER A 34 33.95 9.13 2.59
C SER A 34 32.73 8.27 2.90
N LEU A 35 31.79 8.15 1.95
CA LEU A 35 30.58 7.35 2.11
C LEU A 35 30.89 5.85 2.01
N PRO A 36 30.09 4.98 2.66
CA PRO A 36 30.20 3.54 2.49
C PRO A 36 30.17 3.19 1.00
N LYS A 37 31.26 2.57 0.51
CA LYS A 37 31.34 2.18 -0.90
C LYS A 37 30.33 1.07 -1.16
N ILE A 38 29.44 1.35 -2.09
CA ILE A 38 28.54 0.37 -2.65
C ILE A 38 29.36 -0.50 -3.61
N ASN A 39 29.30 -1.84 -3.47
CA ASN A 39 29.93 -2.76 -4.42
C ASN A 39 29.03 -2.88 -5.66
N PRO A 40 29.42 -2.35 -6.84
CA PRO A 40 28.59 -2.42 -8.03
C PRO A 40 28.64 -3.81 -8.70
N ASN A 41 29.61 -4.66 -8.35
CA ASN A 41 29.73 -6.01 -8.87
C ASN A 41 28.79 -6.97 -8.12
N CYS A 42 27.49 -6.81 -8.36
CA CYS A 42 26.61 -7.97 -8.33
C CYS A 42 26.75 -8.59 -9.72
N ASP A 43 27.28 -9.82 -9.81
CA ASP A 43 27.51 -10.52 -11.06
C ASP A 43 26.32 -10.35 -12.00
N ASP A 44 26.62 -10.16 -13.29
CA ASP A 44 25.70 -10.06 -14.42
C ASP A 44 25.00 -11.42 -14.68
N ILE A 45 24.60 -12.10 -13.61
CA ILE A 45 23.66 -13.19 -13.64
C ILE A 45 22.39 -12.56 -14.18
N ASP A 46 21.93 -13.07 -15.33
CA ASP A 46 20.67 -12.79 -16.01
C ASP A 46 19.48 -13.01 -15.05
N MET A 47 19.33 -12.11 -14.07
CA MET A 47 18.35 -12.09 -12.99
C MET A 47 16.95 -11.77 -13.52
N ASP A 48 16.82 -11.55 -14.83
CA ASP A 48 15.59 -11.18 -15.52
C ASP A 48 15.01 -12.33 -16.35
N ARG A 49 15.56 -13.54 -16.26
CA ARG A 49 14.80 -14.77 -16.56
C ARG A 49 13.78 -15.11 -15.47
N ARG A 50 13.83 -14.43 -14.32
CA ARG A 50 12.93 -14.68 -13.19
C ARG A 50 11.59 -13.94 -13.38
N PRO A 51 10.45 -14.58 -13.08
CA PRO A 51 9.11 -14.08 -13.37
C PRO A 51 8.70 -12.74 -12.70
N ILE A 52 9.34 -12.35 -11.59
CA ILE A 52 8.86 -11.27 -10.73
C ILE A 52 9.57 -9.95 -11.07
N SER A 53 8.81 -8.86 -11.26
CA SER A 53 9.37 -7.53 -11.54
C SER A 53 10.36 -7.08 -10.45
N LEU A 54 11.39 -6.32 -10.84
CA LEU A 54 12.40 -5.80 -9.92
C LEU A 54 11.77 -5.00 -8.76
N ARG A 55 10.73 -4.22 -9.06
CA ARG A 55 9.98 -3.43 -8.07
C ARG A 55 9.39 -4.30 -6.98
N TYR A 56 8.74 -5.41 -7.35
CA TYR A 56 8.13 -6.32 -6.38
C TYR A 56 9.19 -7.05 -5.55
N ARG A 57 10.30 -7.47 -6.16
CA ARG A 57 11.41 -8.09 -5.44
C ARG A 57 11.97 -7.19 -4.35
N VAL A 58 12.24 -5.92 -4.69
CA VAL A 58 12.70 -4.92 -3.73
C VAL A 58 11.64 -4.69 -2.65
N THR A 59 10.39 -4.47 -3.05
CA THR A 59 9.29 -4.19 -2.09
C THR A 59 9.05 -5.36 -1.13
N ALA A 60 9.17 -6.60 -1.60
CA ALA A 60 9.07 -7.80 -0.78
C ALA A 60 10.22 -7.88 0.24
N MET A 61 11.46 -7.66 -0.17
CA MET A 61 12.61 -7.65 0.75
C MET A 61 12.48 -6.55 1.81
N LEU A 62 12.01 -5.36 1.42
CA LEU A 62 11.69 -4.28 2.38
C LEU A 62 10.56 -4.69 3.33
N GLY A 63 9.52 -5.35 2.84
CA GLY A 63 8.40 -5.84 3.66
C GLY A 63 8.80 -6.94 4.65
N LEU A 64 9.87 -7.68 4.35
CA LEU A 64 10.52 -8.67 5.23
C LEU A 64 11.63 -8.05 6.12
N SER A 65 11.83 -6.73 6.07
CA SER A 65 12.92 -6.02 6.75
C SER A 65 14.33 -6.52 6.38
N ASN A 66 14.47 -7.21 5.24
CA ASN A 66 15.76 -7.64 4.71
C ASN A 66 16.37 -6.52 3.85
N LEU A 67 16.87 -5.49 4.53
CA LEU A 67 17.36 -4.28 3.91
C LEU A 67 18.57 -4.50 3.00
N ASP A 68 19.46 -5.43 3.35
CA ASP A 68 20.68 -5.68 2.60
C ASP A 68 20.38 -6.31 1.23
N LYS A 69 19.47 -7.29 1.18
CA LYS A 69 18.99 -7.85 -0.10
C LYS A 69 18.18 -6.84 -0.92
N ALA A 70 17.42 -5.97 -0.24
CA ALA A 70 16.68 -4.91 -0.93
C ALA A 70 17.64 -3.93 -1.63
N VAL A 71 18.76 -3.59 -0.98
CA VAL A 71 19.84 -2.77 -1.56
C VAL A 71 20.46 -3.48 -2.75
N GLU A 72 20.88 -4.74 -2.58
CA GLU A 72 21.48 -5.55 -3.63
C GLU A 72 20.62 -5.52 -4.91
N TYR A 73 19.32 -5.82 -4.78
CA TYR A 73 18.40 -5.80 -5.92
C TYR A 73 18.21 -4.40 -6.50
N SER A 74 18.19 -3.36 -5.67
CA SER A 74 17.97 -1.99 -6.14
C SER A 74 19.11 -1.45 -7.02
N HIS A 75 20.33 -2.00 -6.94
CA HIS A 75 21.42 -1.60 -7.83
C HIS A 75 21.09 -1.79 -9.31
N HIS A 76 20.30 -2.81 -9.65
CA HIS A 76 19.87 -3.04 -11.02
C HIS A 76 18.91 -1.96 -11.55
N ALA A 77 18.26 -1.18 -10.68
CA ALA A 77 17.27 -0.17 -11.09
C ALA A 77 17.87 0.95 -11.96
N VAL A 78 19.16 1.23 -11.79
CA VAL A 78 19.91 2.27 -12.52
C VAL A 78 20.82 1.72 -13.63
N SER A 79 20.83 0.41 -13.85
CA SER A 79 21.51 -0.19 -15.01
C SER A 79 20.85 0.23 -16.33
N GLU A 80 21.60 0.18 -17.44
CA GLU A 80 21.13 0.64 -18.76
C GLU A 80 19.77 0.04 -19.16
N LYS A 81 19.51 -1.21 -18.76
CA LYS A 81 18.26 -1.93 -19.05
C LYS A 81 17.02 -1.36 -18.35
N TYR A 82 17.17 -0.78 -17.16
CA TYR A 82 16.03 -0.33 -16.32
C TYR A 82 15.98 1.17 -16.10
N ARG A 83 17.08 1.91 -16.28
CA ARG A 83 17.19 3.33 -15.93
C ARG A 83 16.13 4.25 -16.55
N PHE A 84 15.55 3.87 -17.69
CA PHE A 84 14.47 4.62 -18.36
C PHE A 84 13.05 4.10 -18.06
N LYS A 85 12.91 3.10 -17.17
CA LYS A 85 11.60 2.58 -16.76
C LYS A 85 10.98 3.48 -15.69
N ARG A 86 9.65 3.51 -15.67
CA ARG A 86 8.86 4.35 -14.75
C ARG A 86 9.11 4.03 -13.27
N ASP A 87 9.49 2.79 -12.95
CA ASP A 87 9.64 2.33 -11.57
C ASP A 87 11.01 2.66 -10.95
N THR A 88 12.01 3.13 -11.70
CA THR A 88 13.39 3.32 -11.18
C THR A 88 13.43 4.26 -9.98
N VAL A 89 12.86 5.46 -10.10
CA VAL A 89 12.86 6.44 -9.00
C VAL A 89 12.05 5.94 -7.80
N PHE A 90 10.97 5.17 -8.04
CA PHE A 90 10.20 4.53 -6.98
C PHE A 90 11.07 3.54 -6.20
N ILE A 91 11.76 2.63 -6.89
CA ILE A 91 12.65 1.63 -6.27
C ILE A 91 13.75 2.31 -5.45
N CYS A 92 14.41 3.33 -6.02
CA CYS A 92 15.45 4.09 -5.34
C CYS A 92 14.91 4.74 -4.05
N ASN A 93 13.76 5.43 -4.14
CA ASN A 93 13.15 6.11 -3.00
C ASN A 93 12.68 5.12 -1.92
N SER A 94 12.16 3.95 -2.29
CA SER A 94 11.72 2.93 -1.34
C SER A 94 12.88 2.40 -0.48
N VAL A 95 14.02 2.11 -1.09
CA VAL A 95 15.19 1.60 -0.35
C VAL A 95 15.85 2.69 0.48
N ILE A 96 16.01 3.90 -0.08
CA ILE A 96 16.52 5.05 0.68
C ILE A 96 15.62 5.35 1.89
N GLY A 97 14.29 5.35 1.68
CA GLY A 97 13.32 5.57 2.75
C GLY A 97 13.42 4.51 3.85
N ALA A 98 13.47 3.23 3.49
CA ALA A 98 13.62 2.16 4.46
C ALA A 98 14.94 2.23 5.23
N MET A 99 16.04 2.66 4.60
CA MET A 99 17.31 2.91 5.29
C MET A 99 17.20 4.06 6.28
N CYS A 100 16.53 5.16 5.92
CA CYS A 100 16.24 6.26 6.84
C CYS A 100 15.39 5.80 8.03
N ASP A 101 14.35 4.99 7.80
CA ASP A 101 13.49 4.46 8.86
C ASP A 101 14.25 3.53 9.81
N ALA A 102 15.22 2.77 9.29
CA ALA A 102 16.16 1.95 10.06
C ALA A 102 17.30 2.75 10.71
N LYS A 103 17.30 4.09 10.60
CA LYS A 103 18.36 5.00 11.08
C LYS A 103 19.75 4.73 10.46
N ARG A 104 19.82 4.03 9.33
CA ARG A 104 21.03 3.77 8.53
C ARG A 104 21.27 4.93 7.55
N TYR A 105 21.34 6.15 8.08
CA TYR A 105 21.35 7.39 7.29
C TYR A 105 22.57 7.52 6.35
N GLU A 106 23.73 7.03 6.79
CA GLU A 106 24.96 6.99 6.00
C GLU A 106 24.80 6.22 4.70
N GLU A 107 24.16 5.05 4.79
CA GLU A 107 23.90 4.18 3.65
C GLU A 107 22.80 4.77 2.76
N ALA A 108 21.78 5.41 3.35
CA ALA A 108 20.77 6.14 2.59
C ALA A 108 21.40 7.26 1.73
N ILE A 109 22.34 8.01 2.29
CA ILE A 109 23.06 9.09 1.58
C ILE A 109 24.00 8.52 0.51
N SER A 110 24.67 7.39 0.80
CA SER A 110 25.48 6.67 -0.20
C SER A 110 24.63 6.18 -1.38
N LEU A 111 23.45 5.60 -1.11
CA LEU A 111 22.52 5.15 -2.13
C LEU A 111 22.00 6.30 -2.99
N PHE A 112 21.69 7.44 -2.38
CA PHE A 112 21.30 8.63 -3.14
C PHE A 112 22.42 9.11 -4.07
N ASN A 113 23.67 9.12 -3.58
CA ASN A 113 24.83 9.45 -4.41
C ASN A 113 24.95 8.48 -5.60
N TYR A 114 24.90 7.18 -5.34
CA TYR A 114 25.01 6.16 -6.37
C TYR A 114 23.89 6.25 -7.42
N PHE A 115 22.62 6.37 -7.00
CA PHE A 115 21.48 6.38 -7.91
C PHE A 115 21.35 7.66 -8.72
N PHE A 116 21.58 8.82 -8.10
CA PHE A 116 21.27 10.11 -8.71
C PHE A 116 22.52 10.85 -9.18
N ASN A 117 23.59 10.93 -8.39
CA ASN A 117 24.79 11.65 -8.79
C ASN A 117 25.66 10.83 -9.76
N GLU A 118 26.03 9.60 -9.39
CA GLU A 118 26.93 8.75 -10.17
C GLU A 118 26.22 8.15 -11.39
N SER A 119 25.06 7.53 -11.15
CA SER A 119 24.25 6.96 -12.21
C SER A 119 23.42 8.00 -12.96
N GLN A 120 23.54 9.31 -12.67
CA GLN A 120 22.88 10.41 -13.40
C GLN A 120 21.37 10.18 -13.65
N THR A 121 20.66 9.51 -12.74
CA THR A 121 19.19 9.43 -12.79
C THR A 121 18.60 10.71 -12.21
N LEU A 122 17.48 11.20 -12.74
CA LEU A 122 16.84 12.40 -12.20
C LEU A 122 16.05 12.06 -10.93
N PRO A 123 16.42 12.62 -9.76
CA PRO A 123 15.61 12.48 -8.56
C PRO A 123 14.31 13.28 -8.70
N ASN A 124 13.31 12.92 -7.88
CA ASN A 124 12.14 13.77 -7.65
C ASN A 124 12.25 14.46 -6.28
N MET A 125 11.27 15.31 -5.95
CA MET A 125 11.28 16.03 -4.68
C MET A 125 11.21 15.08 -3.46
N LEU A 126 10.55 13.92 -3.60
CA LEU A 126 10.54 12.91 -2.55
C LEU A 126 11.94 12.36 -2.29
N SER A 127 12.72 12.03 -3.33
CA SER A 127 14.11 11.59 -3.21
C SER A 127 14.95 12.57 -2.40
N CYS A 128 14.82 13.87 -2.70
CA CYS A 128 15.55 14.92 -2.00
C CYS A 128 15.05 15.11 -0.56
N ASN A 129 13.74 15.03 -0.33
CA ASN A 129 13.15 15.14 1.01
C ASN A 129 13.63 14.02 1.95
N LEU A 130 13.87 12.81 1.44
CA LEU A 130 14.44 11.70 2.23
C LEU A 130 15.83 12.06 2.77
N ILE A 131 16.68 12.67 1.94
CA ILE A 131 18.04 13.07 2.34
C ILE A 131 18.05 14.30 3.22
N ILE A 132 17.21 15.30 2.91
CA ILE A 132 16.98 16.46 3.81
C ILE A 132 16.56 15.96 5.19
N LYS A 133 15.60 15.02 5.26
CA LYS A 133 15.15 14.43 6.52
C LYS A 133 16.27 13.66 7.21
N ALA A 134 17.05 12.86 6.49
CA ALA A 134 18.18 12.11 7.06
C ALA A 134 19.20 13.04 7.72
N HIS A 135 19.61 14.12 7.04
CA HIS A 135 20.51 15.12 7.62
C HIS A 135 19.91 15.80 8.86
N CYS A 136 18.63 16.19 8.80
CA CYS A 136 17.93 16.76 9.95
C CYS A 136 17.89 15.80 11.16
N ASP A 137 17.57 14.52 10.94
CA ASP A 137 17.48 13.51 11.98
C ASP A 137 18.86 13.17 12.59
N GLN A 138 19.95 13.37 11.84
CA GLN A 138 21.34 13.28 12.33
C GLN A 138 21.83 14.56 13.05
N GLY A 139 21.04 15.63 13.05
CA GLY A 139 21.46 16.93 13.59
C GLY A 139 22.35 17.76 12.65
N CYS A 140 22.58 17.27 11.42
CA CYS A 140 23.36 17.92 10.37
C CYS A 140 22.50 18.93 9.58
N LEU A 141 21.86 19.87 10.27
CA LEU A 141 20.88 20.79 9.67
C LEU A 141 21.46 21.68 8.57
N ASP A 142 22.72 22.11 8.69
CA ASP A 142 23.33 22.97 7.67
C ASP A 142 23.51 22.23 6.33
N ASP A 143 23.84 20.94 6.35
CA ASP A 143 23.90 20.10 5.14
C ASP A 143 22.52 19.97 4.48
N ALA A 144 21.47 19.83 5.28
CA ALA A 144 20.09 19.82 4.80
C ALA A 144 19.70 21.15 4.12
N LEU A 145 20.13 22.28 4.70
CA LEU A 145 19.90 23.62 4.14
C LEU A 145 20.71 23.87 2.87
N ASP A 146 21.91 23.30 2.75
CA ASP A 146 22.73 23.36 1.54
C ASP A 146 22.07 22.60 0.38
N LEU A 147 21.53 21.40 0.64
CA LEU A 147 20.75 20.67 -0.36
C LEU A 147 19.47 21.42 -0.76
N PHE A 148 18.76 22.00 0.20
CA PHE A 148 17.61 22.87 -0.08
C PHE A 148 18.00 24.08 -0.94
N SER A 149 19.11 24.75 -0.62
CA SER A 149 19.63 25.87 -1.41
C SER A 149 19.94 25.45 -2.83
N HIS A 150 20.59 24.30 -3.00
CA HIS A 150 20.90 23.76 -4.33
C HIS A 150 19.63 23.53 -5.15
N ILE A 151 18.59 22.94 -4.55
CA ILE A 151 17.30 22.68 -5.20
C ILE A 151 16.62 23.99 -5.65
N VAL A 152 16.60 25.01 -4.80
CA VAL A 152 16.00 26.32 -5.11
C VAL A 152 16.77 27.03 -6.23
N ILE A 153 18.11 26.95 -6.22
CA ILE A 153 18.98 27.59 -7.23
C ILE A 153 18.93 26.87 -8.57
N ASP A 154 18.90 25.54 -8.57
CA ASP A 154 18.85 24.71 -9.78
C ASP A 154 17.49 24.82 -10.49
N GLY A 155 16.40 24.94 -9.72
CA GLY A 155 15.06 25.26 -10.23
C GLY A 155 14.36 24.14 -11.01
N ARG A 156 15.02 22.99 -11.26
CA ARG A 156 14.36 21.82 -11.89
C ARG A 156 13.38 21.11 -10.96
N LEU A 157 13.60 21.22 -9.65
CA LEU A 157 12.73 20.71 -8.60
C LEU A 157 12.15 21.89 -7.81
N SER A 158 10.87 21.79 -7.44
CA SER A 158 10.19 22.82 -6.65
C SER A 158 9.90 22.27 -5.26
N PRO A 159 10.43 22.89 -4.17
CA PRO A 159 10.13 22.48 -2.81
C PRO A 159 8.62 22.45 -2.54
N GLY A 160 8.17 21.32 -1.98
CA GLY A 160 6.78 21.09 -1.62
C GLY A 160 6.51 21.37 -0.15
N VAL A 161 5.27 21.12 0.28
CA VAL A 161 4.85 21.28 1.68
C VAL A 161 5.73 20.46 2.63
N ASP A 162 5.97 19.20 2.28
CA ASP A 162 6.77 18.27 3.10
C ASP A 162 8.19 18.79 3.34
N THR A 163 8.81 19.39 2.31
CA THR A 163 10.15 19.97 2.40
C THR A 163 10.20 21.07 3.45
N TYR A 164 9.23 21.99 3.41
CA TYR A 164 9.15 23.08 4.37
C TYR A 164 8.78 22.59 5.77
N VAL A 165 7.91 21.58 5.91
CA VAL A 165 7.59 20.97 7.21
C VAL A 165 8.83 20.35 7.84
N ILE A 166 9.60 19.54 7.10
CA ILE A 166 10.82 18.88 7.57
C ILE A 166 11.84 19.92 8.06
N LEU A 167 12.16 20.91 7.22
CA LEU A 167 13.16 21.92 7.55
C LEU A 167 12.70 22.85 8.68
N THR A 168 11.43 23.26 8.70
CA THR A 168 10.90 24.12 9.78
C THR A 168 10.95 23.40 11.11
N LYS A 169 10.57 22.10 11.14
CA LYS A 169 10.68 21.26 12.33
C LYS A 169 12.13 21.19 12.81
N ALA A 170 13.06 20.87 11.93
CA ALA A 170 14.48 20.75 12.27
C ALA A 170 15.08 22.07 12.78
N LEU A 171 14.70 23.22 12.20
CA LEU A 171 15.11 24.55 12.68
C LEU A 171 14.53 24.87 14.07
N VAL A 172 13.28 24.49 14.32
CA VAL A 172 12.63 24.64 15.63
C VAL A 172 13.33 23.79 16.69
N ASP A 173 13.61 22.52 16.38
CA ASP A 173 14.29 21.57 17.26
C ASP A 173 15.71 22.05 17.58
N ALA A 174 16.43 22.58 16.58
CA ALA A 174 17.74 23.22 16.73
C ALA A 174 17.71 24.63 17.38
N LYS A 175 16.54 25.09 17.84
CA LYS A 175 16.31 26.44 18.44
C LYS A 175 16.69 27.62 17.54
N ARG A 176 16.78 27.41 16.22
CA ARG A 176 17.06 28.43 15.18
C ARG A 176 15.77 29.10 14.70
N LEU A 177 14.94 29.58 15.62
CA LEU A 177 13.58 30.07 15.36
C LEU A 177 13.50 31.25 14.38
N ASP A 178 14.49 32.13 14.38
CA ASP A 178 14.51 33.28 13.48
C ASP A 178 14.80 32.89 12.03
N GLU A 179 15.57 31.82 11.82
CA GLU A 179 15.76 31.20 10.51
C GLU A 179 14.53 30.43 10.07
N ALA A 180 13.83 29.73 10.99
CA ALA A 180 12.54 29.12 10.72
C ALA A 180 11.52 30.16 10.23
N CYS A 181 11.45 31.33 10.87
CA CYS A 181 10.56 32.42 10.43
C CYS A 181 10.89 32.89 9.00
N VAL A 182 12.18 33.01 8.66
CA VAL A 182 12.61 33.42 7.31
C VAL A 182 12.25 32.36 6.27
N LEU A 183 12.46 31.08 6.59
CA LEU A 183 12.11 29.98 5.70
C LEU A 183 10.60 29.93 5.43
N VAL A 184 9.78 30.02 6.47
CA VAL A 184 8.31 30.02 6.33
C VAL A 184 7.82 31.24 5.56
N ALA A 185 8.42 32.42 5.77
CA ALA A 185 8.10 33.63 5.02
C ALA A 185 8.52 33.57 3.53
N SER A 186 9.49 32.70 3.18
CA SER A 186 9.96 32.51 1.80
C SER A 186 9.02 31.70 0.91
N MET A 187 8.06 31.00 1.52
CA MET A 187 7.14 30.14 0.77
C MET A 187 6.25 30.96 -0.16
N GLY A 188 6.25 30.62 -1.45
CA GLY A 188 5.37 31.26 -2.43
C GLY A 188 3.88 30.95 -2.22
N ARG A 189 3.57 29.82 -1.56
CA ARG A 189 2.21 29.43 -1.17
C ARG A 189 2.12 29.30 0.35
N CYS A 190 0.97 29.71 0.90
CA CYS A 190 0.73 29.64 2.34
C CYS A 190 0.19 28.26 2.73
N TYR A 191 1.01 27.44 3.38
CA TYR A 191 0.62 26.12 3.89
C TYR A 191 0.51 26.15 5.41
N PHE A 192 -0.73 26.09 5.94
CA PHE A 192 -0.94 26.18 7.39
C PHE A 192 -0.14 25.13 8.19
N MET A 193 0.01 23.90 7.68
CA MET A 193 0.79 22.85 8.36
C MET A 193 2.24 23.26 8.67
N VAL A 194 2.87 24.08 7.82
CA VAL A 194 4.22 24.60 8.07
C VAL A 194 4.20 25.66 9.17
N TYR A 195 3.21 26.55 9.13
CA TYR A 195 3.03 27.58 10.15
C TYR A 195 2.68 26.99 11.52
N ASP A 196 1.90 25.91 11.58
CA ASP A 196 1.59 25.18 12.82
C ASP A 196 2.87 24.68 13.52
N VAL A 197 3.80 24.10 12.77
CA VAL A 197 5.11 23.66 13.31
C VAL A 197 5.89 24.85 13.88
N LEU A 198 5.94 25.97 13.16
CA LEU A 198 6.61 27.18 13.61
C LEU A 198 5.95 27.78 14.86
N ILE A 199 4.62 27.87 14.88
CA ILE A 199 3.82 28.41 15.99
C ILE A 199 4.06 27.59 17.25
N ARG A 200 3.98 26.25 17.18
CA ARG A 200 4.30 25.37 18.30
C ARG A 200 5.71 25.59 18.81
N GLY A 201 6.69 25.64 17.91
CA GLY A 201 8.08 25.92 18.27
C GLY A 201 8.30 27.27 18.96
N LEU A 202 7.55 28.31 18.55
CA LEU A 202 7.58 29.62 19.20
C LEU A 202 6.94 29.59 20.58
N LEU A 203 5.83 28.88 20.74
CA LEU A 203 5.15 28.70 22.03
C LEU A 203 6.05 27.93 23.01
N ASP A 204 6.64 26.80 22.60
CA ASP A 204 7.57 26.02 23.42
C ASP A 204 8.82 26.82 23.82
N ALA A 205 9.18 27.87 23.06
CA ALA A 205 10.25 28.80 23.39
C ALA A 205 9.78 30.05 24.18
N GLY A 206 8.52 30.10 24.62
CA GLY A 206 7.93 31.21 25.36
C GLY A 206 7.69 32.49 24.53
N ARG A 207 7.87 32.45 23.20
CA ARG A 207 7.71 33.59 22.28
C ARG A 207 6.25 33.79 21.85
N TYR A 208 5.32 33.79 22.81
CA TYR A 208 3.88 33.82 22.55
C TYR A 208 3.44 35.03 21.69
N VAL A 209 3.98 36.22 21.94
CA VAL A 209 3.64 37.44 21.18
C VAL A 209 3.89 37.25 19.68
N LYS A 210 5.01 36.62 19.33
CA LYS A 210 5.38 36.35 17.94
C LYS A 210 4.47 35.28 17.33
N ALA A 211 4.09 34.25 18.10
CA ALA A 211 3.12 33.25 17.66
C ALA A 211 1.75 33.88 17.37
N SER A 212 1.26 34.78 18.23
CA SER A 212 0.01 35.51 18.04
C SER A 212 0.05 36.45 16.83
N GLN A 213 1.18 37.12 16.58
CA GLN A 213 1.34 37.94 15.38
C GLN A 213 1.27 37.11 14.09
N ILE A 214 1.94 35.95 14.07
CA ILE A 214 1.95 35.08 12.89
C ILE A 214 0.55 34.56 12.57
N ILE A 215 -0.24 34.13 13.55
CA ILE A 215 -1.59 33.63 13.28
C ILE A 215 -2.51 34.74 12.76
N GLU A 216 -2.38 35.98 13.26
CA GLU A 216 -3.13 37.12 12.72
C GLU A 216 -2.71 37.48 11.29
N GLU A 217 -1.43 37.38 10.94
CA GLU A 217 -0.95 37.56 9.56
C GLU A 217 -1.54 36.51 8.60
N LEU A 218 -1.85 35.32 9.09
CA LEU A 218 -2.46 34.26 8.27
C LEU A 218 -3.90 34.59 7.86
N LYS A 219 -4.58 35.50 8.57
CA LYS A 219 -5.95 35.94 8.26
C LYS A 219 -6.07 36.53 6.86
N SER A 220 -5.07 37.27 6.40
CA SER A 220 -5.06 37.85 5.05
C SER A 220 -4.52 36.90 3.99
N LYS A 221 -3.86 35.81 4.38
CA LYS A 221 -3.18 34.86 3.46
C LYS A 221 -4.00 33.61 3.18
N LEU A 222 -4.91 33.23 4.08
CA LEU A 222 -5.68 31.99 4.01
C LEU A 222 -7.16 32.26 3.68
N PRO A 223 -7.83 31.36 2.92
CA PRO A 223 -9.28 31.40 2.81
C PRO A 223 -9.97 31.28 4.17
N TRP A 224 -11.13 31.93 4.34
CA TRP A 224 -11.87 32.00 5.62
C TRP A 224 -12.01 30.65 6.33
N ARG A 225 -12.40 29.58 5.63
CA ARG A 225 -12.53 28.23 6.22
C ARG A 225 -11.21 27.67 6.75
N VAL A 226 -10.12 27.85 5.98
CA VAL A 226 -8.78 27.36 6.35
C VAL A 226 -8.23 28.18 7.52
N TYR A 227 -8.51 29.48 7.55
CA TYR A 227 -8.14 30.35 8.66
C TYR A 227 -8.86 29.97 9.96
N HIS A 228 -10.15 29.67 9.93
CA HIS A 228 -10.88 29.24 11.13
C HIS A 228 -10.33 27.94 11.72
N MET A 229 -10.06 26.94 10.86
CA MET A 229 -9.39 25.71 11.29
C MET A 229 -7.97 25.99 11.85
N ALA A 230 -7.22 26.87 11.21
CA ALA A 230 -5.90 27.30 11.67
C ALA A 230 -5.95 27.97 13.05
N MET A 231 -6.93 28.85 13.29
CA MET A 231 -7.17 29.50 14.57
C MET A 231 -7.53 28.50 15.67
N ALA A 232 -8.36 27.51 15.37
CA ALA A 232 -8.69 26.45 16.31
C ALA A 232 -7.43 25.66 16.70
N LEU A 233 -6.61 25.22 15.74
CA LEU A 233 -5.37 24.49 16.01
C LEU A 233 -4.32 25.35 16.76
N TYR A 234 -4.27 26.66 16.50
CA TYR A 234 -3.47 27.60 17.28
C TYR A 234 -3.93 27.67 18.74
N LYS A 235 -5.25 27.81 18.99
CA LYS A 235 -5.81 27.79 20.35
C LYS A 235 -5.49 26.49 21.08
N VAL A 236 -5.59 25.34 20.42
CA VAL A 236 -5.19 24.04 21.01
C VAL A 236 -3.70 24.00 21.35
N SER A 237 -2.84 24.54 20.49
CA SER A 237 -1.40 24.64 20.78
C SER A 237 -1.11 25.58 21.96
N LEU A 238 -1.88 26.65 22.09
CA LEU A 238 -1.78 27.58 23.21
C LEU A 238 -2.28 26.94 24.52
N MET A 239 -3.34 26.14 24.45
CA MET A 239 -3.83 25.33 25.56
C MET A 239 -2.75 24.35 26.05
N GLU A 240 -2.13 23.59 25.14
CA GLU A 240 -1.00 22.69 25.45
C GLU A 240 0.18 23.45 26.11
N TYR A 241 0.50 24.64 25.60
CA TYR A 241 1.51 25.51 26.20
C TYR A 241 1.18 25.88 27.65
N TRP A 242 -0.05 26.27 27.97
CA TRP A 242 -0.44 26.62 29.33
C TRP A 242 -0.41 25.42 30.28
N PHE A 243 -0.82 24.24 29.83
CA PHE A 243 -0.63 23.01 30.61
C PHE A 243 0.85 22.74 30.92
N LYS A 244 1.75 22.90 29.93
CA LYS A 244 3.20 22.77 30.17
C LYS A 244 3.75 23.78 31.19
N GLN A 245 3.10 24.93 31.38
CA GLN A 245 3.44 25.93 32.39
C GLN A 245 2.77 25.67 33.76
N GLY A 246 1.98 24.60 33.92
CA GLY A 246 1.21 24.32 35.14
C GLY A 246 0.02 25.27 35.35
N LYS A 247 -0.43 25.92 34.28
CA LYS A 247 -1.52 26.91 34.26
C LYS A 247 -2.80 26.28 33.72
N ASP A 248 -3.29 25.30 34.47
CA ASP A 248 -4.41 24.46 34.06
C ASP A 248 -5.70 25.24 33.90
N GLU A 249 -5.95 26.25 34.74
CA GLU A 249 -7.15 27.08 34.66
C GLU A 249 -7.19 27.86 33.34
N GLU A 250 -6.08 28.50 32.96
CA GLU A 250 -5.98 29.24 31.70
C GLU A 250 -6.09 28.30 30.48
N ALA A 251 -5.51 27.09 30.57
CA ALA A 251 -5.65 26.08 29.52
C ALA A 251 -7.11 25.65 29.36
N MET A 252 -7.80 25.35 30.46
CA MET A 252 -9.19 24.91 30.43
C MET A 252 -10.18 26.03 30.04
N GLU A 253 -9.84 27.29 30.25
CA GLU A 253 -10.65 28.40 29.73
C GLU A 253 -10.58 28.47 28.20
N ILE A 254 -9.42 28.17 27.61
CA ILE A 254 -9.30 28.03 26.14
C ILE A 254 -10.16 26.86 25.66
N TYR A 255 -10.12 25.72 26.35
CA TYR A 255 -10.92 24.54 26.01
C TYR A 255 -12.43 24.88 25.93
N LYS A 256 -12.98 25.60 26.90
CA LYS A 256 -14.41 26.01 26.90
C LYS A 256 -14.79 26.95 25.75
N VAL A 257 -13.83 27.74 25.26
CA VAL A 257 -14.04 28.73 24.19
C VAL A 257 -13.73 28.15 22.80
N LEU A 258 -13.24 26.90 22.73
CA LEU A 258 -13.26 26.14 21.48
C LEU A 258 -14.71 25.81 21.18
N ASP A 259 -15.22 26.30 20.04
CA ASP A 259 -16.58 25.99 19.61
C ASP A 259 -16.62 24.58 19.05
N MET A 260 -17.08 23.66 19.90
CA MET A 260 -17.11 22.22 19.63
C MET A 260 -18.14 21.84 18.55
N SER A 261 -19.10 22.73 18.26
CA SER A 261 -20.25 22.45 17.41
C SER A 261 -20.09 22.86 15.93
N GLU A 262 -19.29 23.90 15.63
CA GLU A 262 -19.03 24.36 14.24
C GLU A 262 -17.57 24.14 13.77
N GLN A 263 -16.60 23.91 14.67
CA GLN A 263 -15.15 23.95 14.34
C GLN A 263 -14.41 22.62 14.41
N MET A 264 -15.05 21.53 14.83
CA MET A 264 -14.43 20.20 14.89
C MET A 264 -14.66 19.39 13.62
N ASN A 265 -13.65 19.38 12.76
CA ASN A 265 -13.34 18.19 11.99
C ASN A 265 -12.55 17.20 12.86
N ASP A 266 -12.49 15.95 12.43
CA ASP A 266 -11.61 14.88 12.94
C ASP A 266 -10.20 15.38 13.33
N ILE A 267 -9.62 16.31 12.56
CA ILE A 267 -8.28 16.87 12.80
C ILE A 267 -8.19 17.66 14.11
N VAL A 268 -9.08 18.65 14.34
CA VAL A 268 -9.02 19.50 15.54
C VAL A 268 -9.35 18.66 16.78
N GLY A 269 -10.37 17.81 16.69
CA GLY A 269 -10.80 17.01 17.84
C GLY A 269 -9.81 15.98 18.29
N ASN A 270 -9.17 15.27 17.36
CA ASN A 270 -8.12 14.32 17.71
C ASN A 270 -6.93 15.01 18.39
N ARG A 271 -6.65 16.28 18.06
CA ARG A 271 -5.58 17.03 18.72
C ARG A 271 -5.96 17.49 20.12
N VAL A 272 -7.17 18.01 20.32
CA VAL A 272 -7.66 18.39 21.66
C VAL A 272 -7.65 17.17 22.58
N LEU A 273 -8.18 16.05 22.10
CA LEU A 273 -8.22 14.78 22.82
C LEU A 273 -6.82 14.35 23.27
N ARG A 274 -5.84 14.40 22.36
CA ARG A 274 -4.45 14.07 22.67
C ARG A 274 -3.86 14.98 23.75
N VAL A 275 -4.06 16.30 23.64
CA VAL A 275 -3.53 17.25 24.61
C VAL A 275 -4.16 17.04 26.00
N LEU A 276 -5.48 16.84 26.08
CA LEU A 276 -6.16 16.58 27.35
C LEU A 276 -5.64 15.31 28.02
N VAL A 277 -5.47 14.24 27.24
CA VAL A 277 -4.91 12.96 27.70
C VAL A 277 -3.48 13.12 28.21
N GLU A 278 -2.59 13.73 27.41
CA GLU A 278 -1.16 13.90 27.76
C GLU A 278 -0.98 14.71 29.05
N HIS A 279 -1.93 15.58 29.37
CA HIS A 279 -1.93 16.43 30.57
C HIS A 279 -2.90 15.95 31.67
N GLY A 280 -3.35 14.69 31.62
CA GLY A 280 -4.10 14.04 32.70
C GLY A 280 -5.55 14.50 32.88
N LYS A 281 -6.11 15.26 31.94
CA LYS A 281 -7.52 15.69 31.90
C LYS A 281 -8.42 14.59 31.33
N LYS A 282 -8.36 13.41 31.98
CA LYS A 282 -9.00 12.18 31.50
C LYS A 282 -10.52 12.26 31.45
N THR A 283 -11.15 12.96 32.40
CA THR A 283 -12.61 13.10 32.45
C THR A 283 -13.11 13.92 31.26
N GLU A 284 -12.51 15.08 31.03
CA GLU A 284 -12.83 15.99 29.94
C GLU A 284 -12.49 15.38 28.57
N ALA A 285 -11.37 14.66 28.49
CA ALA A 285 -11.02 13.89 27.29
C ALA A 285 -12.07 12.82 26.97
N TRP A 286 -12.63 12.16 27.98
CA TRP A 286 -13.68 11.16 27.77
C TRP A 286 -15.01 11.79 27.36
N GLU A 287 -15.43 12.87 28.04
CA GLU A 287 -16.63 13.63 27.66
C GLU A 287 -16.53 14.15 26.23
N LEU A 288 -15.35 14.66 25.86
CA LEU A 288 -15.07 15.09 24.49
C LEU A 288 -15.18 13.91 23.51
N PHE A 289 -14.60 12.77 23.86
CA PHE A 289 -14.68 11.59 23.02
C PHE A 289 -16.14 11.18 22.76
N ASP A 290 -16.97 11.17 23.80
CA ASP A 290 -18.41 10.87 23.71
C ASP A 290 -19.17 11.89 22.82
N GLU A 291 -18.73 13.16 22.79
CA GLU A 291 -19.30 14.20 21.92
C GLU A 291 -18.90 14.03 20.44
N ILE A 292 -17.64 13.67 20.17
CA ILE A 292 -17.11 13.57 18.79
C ILE A 292 -17.32 12.20 18.13
N ILE A 293 -17.81 11.18 18.85
CA ILE A 293 -17.95 9.79 18.36
C ILE A 293 -19.06 9.60 17.30
N GLY A 294 -19.71 10.66 16.83
CA GLY A 294 -20.75 10.59 15.79
C GLY A 294 -20.30 9.98 14.45
N PHE A 295 -18.99 9.94 14.18
CA PHE A 295 -18.37 9.24 13.06
C PHE A 295 -17.08 8.56 13.55
N CYS A 296 -17.05 7.23 13.62
CA CYS A 296 -15.90 6.46 14.12
C CYS A 296 -14.70 6.62 13.17
N TYR A 297 -13.73 7.49 13.52
CA TYR A 297 -12.46 7.60 12.80
C TYR A 297 -11.37 6.75 13.47
N PRO A 298 -10.60 5.96 12.70
CA PRO A 298 -9.53 5.11 13.22
C PRO A 298 -8.55 5.82 14.17
N ASP A 299 -8.15 7.05 13.84
CA ASP A 299 -7.18 7.82 14.63
C ASP A 299 -7.72 8.21 16.01
N THR A 300 -9.00 8.58 16.10
CA THR A 300 -9.67 8.95 17.35
C THR A 300 -9.69 7.76 18.31
N ILE A 301 -10.07 6.59 17.80
CA ILE A 301 -10.09 5.34 18.56
C ILE A 301 -8.69 4.96 19.03
N GLY A 302 -7.67 5.08 18.16
CA GLY A 302 -6.29 4.81 18.52
C GLY A 302 -5.79 5.66 19.70
N ILE A 303 -6.17 6.95 19.77
CA ILE A 303 -5.80 7.83 20.89
C ILE A 303 -6.45 7.35 22.19
N VAL A 304 -7.75 7.06 22.19
CA VAL A 304 -8.46 6.62 23.39
C VAL A 304 -7.96 5.27 23.87
N MET A 305 -7.80 4.30 22.98
CA MET A 305 -7.36 2.95 23.36
C MET A 305 -5.99 2.94 24.02
N LYS A 306 -5.05 3.76 23.52
CA LYS A 306 -3.72 3.87 24.11
C LYS A 306 -3.71 4.53 25.49
N SER A 307 -4.77 5.26 25.83
CA SER A 307 -4.76 6.20 26.96
C SER A 307 -5.73 5.83 28.09
N PHE A 308 -6.77 5.06 27.77
CA PHE A 308 -7.84 4.65 28.69
C PHE A 308 -7.94 3.13 28.85
N SER A 309 -6.95 2.37 28.38
CA SER A 309 -6.94 0.90 28.35
C SER A 309 -7.28 0.24 29.69
N ASP A 310 -6.96 0.90 30.81
CA ASP A 310 -7.04 0.30 32.15
C ASP A 310 -8.29 0.71 32.94
N GLU A 311 -9.02 1.74 32.48
CA GLU A 311 -10.09 2.38 33.25
C GLU A 311 -11.48 2.21 32.64
N LYS A 312 -11.59 2.06 31.31
CA LYS A 312 -12.89 1.97 30.62
C LYS A 312 -12.79 1.05 29.40
N THR A 313 -13.72 0.11 29.30
CA THR A 313 -13.92 -0.69 28.08
C THR A 313 -14.62 0.17 27.04
N ILE A 314 -14.05 0.31 25.84
CA ILE A 314 -14.74 0.97 24.73
C ILE A 314 -15.94 0.09 24.35
N PRO A 315 -17.18 0.59 24.41
CA PRO A 315 -18.34 -0.20 24.05
C PRO A 315 -18.27 -0.70 22.61
N LEU A 316 -18.30 -2.03 22.45
CA LEU A 316 -18.27 -2.72 21.16
C LEU A 316 -19.38 -2.28 20.20
N SER A 317 -20.47 -1.70 20.72
CA SER A 317 -21.58 -1.14 19.95
C SER A 317 -21.24 0.09 19.13
N TRP A 318 -20.09 0.74 19.38
CA TRP A 318 -19.72 2.01 18.76
C TRP A 318 -18.60 1.90 17.71
N ALA A 319 -17.97 0.73 17.61
CA ALA A 319 -16.95 0.48 16.60
C ALA A 319 -17.60 0.24 15.22
N SER A 320 -17.37 1.17 14.27
CA SER A 320 -17.68 0.89 12.87
C SER A 320 -16.76 -0.20 12.32
N GLU A 321 -17.16 -0.85 11.24
CA GLU A 321 -16.35 -1.91 10.59
C GLU A 321 -14.95 -1.42 10.18
N THR A 322 -14.83 -0.11 9.88
CA THR A 322 -13.55 0.54 9.54
C THR A 322 -12.59 0.70 10.73
N CYS A 323 -13.10 0.69 11.96
CA CYS A 323 -12.33 0.88 13.19
C CYS A 323 -11.74 -0.43 13.74
N TYR A 324 -12.23 -1.59 13.32
CA TYR A 324 -11.79 -2.89 13.84
C TYR A 324 -10.29 -3.12 13.68
N ARG A 325 -9.71 -2.74 12.55
CA ARG A 325 -8.26 -2.93 12.28
C ARG A 325 -7.39 -2.22 13.31
N THR A 326 -7.72 -0.96 13.61
CA THR A 326 -6.98 -0.15 14.59
C THR A 326 -7.22 -0.63 16.02
N ILE A 327 -8.45 -1.06 16.33
CA ILE A 327 -8.78 -1.63 17.64
C ILE A 327 -7.95 -2.89 17.90
N ILE A 328 -7.98 -3.82 16.94
CA ILE A 328 -7.22 -5.08 17.02
C ILE A 328 -5.73 -4.79 17.17
N ALA A 329 -5.18 -3.91 16.34
CA ALA A 329 -3.77 -3.54 16.44
C ALA A 329 -3.41 -2.97 17.82
N CYS A 330 -4.22 -2.07 18.38
CA CYS A 330 -3.98 -1.50 19.71
C CYS A 330 -4.08 -2.56 20.83
N LEU A 331 -5.07 -3.46 20.77
CA LEU A 331 -5.21 -4.54 21.74
C LEU A 331 -4.03 -5.52 21.70
N CYS A 332 -3.55 -5.85 20.49
CA CYS A 332 -2.36 -6.67 20.30
C CYS A 332 -1.10 -5.99 20.86
N GLU A 333 -0.90 -4.69 20.59
CA GLU A 333 0.20 -3.90 21.17
C GLU A 333 0.17 -3.87 22.71
N GLN A 334 -1.02 -3.90 23.31
CA GLN A 334 -1.24 -3.88 24.75
C GLN A 334 -1.20 -5.28 25.40
N GLY A 335 -1.03 -6.35 24.63
CA GLY A 335 -1.05 -7.72 25.14
C GLY A 335 -2.45 -8.20 25.59
N LYS A 336 -3.53 -7.58 25.10
CA LYS A 336 -4.92 -7.96 25.38
C LYS A 336 -5.47 -8.89 24.27
N MET A 337 -4.81 -10.03 24.06
CA MET A 337 -5.14 -10.90 22.92
C MET A 337 -6.56 -11.46 22.92
N SER A 338 -7.14 -11.79 24.08
CA SER A 338 -8.52 -12.32 24.13
C SER A 338 -9.57 -11.31 23.64
N GLU A 339 -9.39 -10.01 23.95
CA GLU A 339 -10.25 -8.95 23.42
C GLU A 339 -9.99 -8.73 21.92
N ALA A 340 -8.72 -8.80 21.50
CA ALA A 340 -8.33 -8.67 20.08
C ALA A 340 -8.96 -9.78 19.23
N GLU A 341 -8.96 -11.02 19.72
CA GLU A 341 -9.61 -12.16 19.08
C GLU A 341 -11.11 -11.98 18.96
N GLU A 342 -11.79 -11.38 19.96
CA GLU A 342 -13.22 -11.10 19.89
C GLU A 342 -13.55 -10.09 18.78
N PHE A 343 -12.78 -9.01 18.68
CA PHE A 343 -12.94 -8.04 17.59
C PHE A 343 -12.58 -8.62 16.23
N PHE A 344 -11.50 -9.40 16.15
CA PHE A 344 -11.10 -10.11 14.94
C PHE A 344 -12.22 -11.07 14.49
N ALA A 345 -12.81 -11.82 15.43
CA ALA A 345 -13.95 -12.69 15.21
C ALA A 345 -15.22 -11.96 14.72
N LYS A 346 -15.42 -10.70 15.14
CA LYS A 346 -16.56 -9.84 14.79
C LYS A 346 -16.41 -9.16 13.43
N MET A 347 -15.17 -8.95 12.94
CA MET A 347 -14.93 -8.52 11.54
C MET A 347 -15.56 -9.46 10.52
N PHE A 348 -15.85 -10.70 10.92
CA PHE A 348 -16.45 -11.71 10.06
C PHE A 348 -17.95 -11.93 10.30
N SER A 349 -18.55 -11.30 11.31
CA SER A 349 -19.96 -11.57 11.68
C SER A 349 -20.97 -10.62 11.06
N ASN A 350 -20.54 -9.45 10.56
CA ASN A 350 -21.41 -8.40 10.04
C ASN A 350 -21.41 -8.29 8.50
N CYS A 351 -20.79 -9.23 7.79
CA CYS A 351 -20.82 -9.28 6.32
C CYS A 351 -22.20 -9.73 5.83
N GLU A 352 -23.16 -8.81 5.77
CA GLU A 352 -24.38 -9.01 4.97
C GLU A 352 -24.05 -8.87 3.46
N GLU A 353 -24.86 -9.54 2.63
CA GLU A 353 -24.57 -10.05 1.28
C GLU A 353 -24.13 -9.08 0.16
N GLU A 354 -23.84 -7.82 0.44
CA GLU A 354 -23.51 -6.82 -0.60
C GLU A 354 -22.19 -6.05 -0.42
N GLU A 355 -21.48 -6.14 0.71
CA GLU A 355 -20.19 -5.43 0.90
C GLU A 355 -18.98 -6.36 0.81
N LEU A 356 -18.55 -6.65 -0.42
CA LEU A 356 -17.44 -7.56 -0.73
C LEU A 356 -16.02 -7.08 -0.32
N MET A 357 -15.88 -6.10 0.60
CA MET A 357 -14.62 -5.34 0.75
C MET A 357 -14.06 -5.15 2.17
N VAL A 358 -14.67 -5.69 3.23
CA VAL A 358 -14.24 -5.35 4.61
C VAL A 358 -13.75 -6.56 5.43
N GLY A 359 -12.98 -7.44 4.80
CA GLY A 359 -12.17 -8.43 5.53
C GLY A 359 -10.94 -7.80 6.23
N PRO A 360 -10.29 -8.52 7.18
CA PRO A 360 -9.00 -8.11 7.73
C PRO A 360 -7.94 -8.08 6.62
N ASP A 361 -7.09 -7.06 6.66
CA ASP A 361 -5.97 -6.92 5.74
C ASP A 361 -4.69 -7.53 6.31
N VAL A 362 -3.63 -7.55 5.49
CA VAL A 362 -2.32 -8.10 5.87
C VAL A 362 -1.78 -7.45 7.15
N SER A 363 -2.04 -6.16 7.38
CA SER A 363 -1.63 -5.46 8.62
C SER A 363 -2.38 -5.98 9.85
N THR A 364 -3.68 -6.26 9.75
CA THR A 364 -4.45 -6.85 10.86
C THR A 364 -3.89 -8.23 11.23
N PHE A 365 -3.61 -9.09 10.24
CA PHE A 365 -3.00 -10.41 10.50
C PHE A 365 -1.61 -10.28 11.13
N ARG A 366 -0.78 -9.36 10.63
CA ARG A 366 0.54 -9.09 11.19
C ARG A 366 0.45 -8.63 12.65
N ALA A 367 -0.50 -7.76 12.98
CA ALA A 367 -0.71 -7.28 14.34
C ALA A 367 -1.09 -8.43 15.29
N MET A 368 -2.02 -9.31 14.88
CA MET A 368 -2.40 -10.50 15.66
C MET A 368 -1.21 -11.42 15.92
N VAL A 369 -0.41 -11.71 14.89
CA VAL A 369 0.79 -12.55 15.03
C VAL A 369 1.82 -11.90 15.96
N ASN A 370 2.07 -10.61 15.81
CA ASN A 370 3.01 -9.88 16.66
C ASN A 370 2.54 -9.81 18.13
N GLY A 371 1.23 -9.60 18.37
CA GLY A 371 0.64 -9.58 19.70
C GLY A 371 0.79 -10.90 20.45
N GLU A 372 0.58 -12.03 19.76
CA GLU A 372 0.80 -13.37 20.33
C GLU A 372 2.27 -13.65 20.64
N ILE A 373 3.18 -13.21 19.76
CA ILE A 373 4.62 -13.29 20.00
C ILE A 373 5.02 -12.47 21.25
N LEU A 374 4.38 -11.32 21.47
CA LEU A 374 4.62 -10.45 22.63
C LEU A 374 4.18 -11.09 23.96
N ILE A 375 3.10 -11.87 23.99
CA ILE A 375 2.57 -12.49 25.22
C ILE A 375 3.35 -13.74 25.65
N ARG A 376 4.07 -14.42 24.73
CA ARG A 376 4.84 -15.66 24.98
C ARG A 376 4.07 -16.71 25.79
N LEU A 377 3.27 -17.52 25.10
CA LEU A 377 3.10 -18.92 25.52
C LEU A 377 4.21 -19.76 24.83
N PRO A 378 5.14 -20.38 25.58
CA PRO A 378 6.25 -21.16 25.01
C PRO A 378 5.83 -22.43 24.26
N ASP A 379 4.54 -22.80 24.27
CA ASP A 379 4.05 -24.08 23.74
C ASP A 379 3.35 -24.01 22.38
N LYS A 380 3.07 -22.82 21.83
CA LYS A 380 2.48 -22.68 20.48
C LYS A 380 3.50 -22.14 19.50
N SER A 381 3.87 -22.94 18.50
CA SER A 381 4.69 -22.45 17.38
C SER A 381 3.93 -21.37 16.61
N ILE A 382 4.64 -20.40 16.03
CA ILE A 382 4.08 -19.40 15.10
C ILE A 382 3.24 -20.09 14.00
N VAL A 383 3.66 -21.30 13.59
CA VAL A 383 2.96 -22.16 12.64
C VAL A 383 1.62 -22.67 13.18
N GLY A 384 1.53 -23.04 14.45
CA GLY A 384 0.29 -23.44 15.13
C GLY A 384 -0.70 -22.29 15.27
N LEU A 385 -0.23 -21.10 15.61
CA LEU A 385 -1.06 -19.89 15.65
C LEU A 385 -1.59 -19.51 14.27
N ILE A 386 -0.73 -19.52 13.25
CA ILE A 386 -1.13 -19.30 11.85
C ILE A 386 -2.17 -20.36 11.44
N LYS A 387 -2.04 -21.60 11.91
CA LYS A 387 -3.01 -22.68 11.65
C LYS A 387 -4.35 -22.45 12.36
N GLU A 388 -4.37 -21.98 13.59
CA GLU A 388 -5.61 -21.63 14.31
C GLU A 388 -6.30 -20.40 13.71
N LEU A 389 -5.53 -19.36 13.31
CA LEU A 389 -6.06 -18.21 12.59
C LEU A 389 -6.62 -18.64 11.22
N LYS A 390 -5.94 -19.57 10.52
CA LYS A 390 -6.44 -20.22 9.29
C LYS A 390 -7.74 -20.97 9.53
N GLU A 391 -7.83 -21.78 10.58
CA GLU A 391 -9.00 -22.59 10.91
C GLU A 391 -10.19 -21.73 11.37
N SER A 392 -9.95 -20.67 12.14
CA SER A 392 -10.96 -19.71 12.60
C SER A 392 -11.53 -18.87 11.46
N ALA A 393 -10.67 -18.40 10.55
CA ALA A 393 -11.12 -17.79 9.29
C ALA A 393 -11.93 -18.80 8.47
N ALA A 394 -11.40 -20.01 8.24
CA ALA A 394 -12.06 -21.02 7.43
C ALA A 394 -13.41 -21.52 8.00
N THR A 395 -13.59 -21.55 9.33
CA THR A 395 -14.85 -21.98 9.95
C THR A 395 -15.96 -20.94 9.85
N LYS A 396 -15.64 -19.64 9.86
CA LYS A 396 -16.62 -18.55 9.75
C LYS A 396 -16.92 -18.13 8.31
N PHE A 397 -15.99 -18.30 7.37
CA PHE A 397 -16.15 -18.00 5.94
C PHE A 397 -16.89 -19.06 5.12
N LYS A 398 -17.64 -19.99 5.75
CA LYS A 398 -18.45 -20.97 5.00
C LYS A 398 -19.45 -20.33 4.01
N THR A 399 -19.75 -19.05 4.15
CA THR A 399 -20.73 -18.31 3.33
C THR A 399 -20.14 -17.22 2.43
N PHE A 400 -18.86 -16.82 2.55
CA PHE A 400 -18.24 -15.83 1.63
C PHE A 400 -16.87 -16.31 1.13
N GLN A 401 -16.82 -16.68 -0.14
CA GLN A 401 -15.61 -17.10 -0.86
C GLN A 401 -14.76 -15.88 -1.29
N ILE A 402 -13.81 -15.47 -0.45
CA ILE A 402 -12.60 -14.75 -0.89
C ILE A 402 -11.43 -15.75 -0.75
N PRO A 403 -10.47 -15.83 -1.70
CA PRO A 403 -9.43 -16.85 -1.67
C PRO A 403 -8.41 -16.53 -0.57
N VAL A 404 -8.68 -17.10 0.61
CA VAL A 404 -7.77 -17.09 1.77
C VAL A 404 -6.39 -17.62 1.38
N ASP A 405 -6.32 -18.58 0.45
CA ASP A 405 -5.08 -19.15 -0.08
C ASP A 405 -4.15 -18.10 -0.75
N TRP A 406 -4.71 -17.02 -1.30
CA TRP A 406 -3.96 -16.02 -2.06
C TRP A 406 -3.18 -15.03 -1.19
N MET A 407 -3.71 -14.71 0.01
CA MET A 407 -2.96 -13.93 1.01
C MET A 407 -1.88 -14.78 1.70
N LEU A 408 -2.07 -16.11 1.74
CA LEU A 408 -1.30 -17.06 2.54
C LEU A 408 0.04 -17.47 1.91
N GLU A 409 0.23 -17.39 0.59
CA GLU A 409 1.53 -17.72 -0.05
C GLU A 409 2.63 -16.68 0.23
N THR A 410 2.26 -15.45 0.61
CA THR A 410 3.22 -14.37 0.90
C THR A 410 3.98 -14.55 2.22
N ILE A 411 3.52 -15.44 3.12
CA ILE A 411 3.98 -15.52 4.52
C ILE A 411 4.91 -16.72 4.77
N THR A 412 4.92 -17.73 3.91
CA THR A 412 5.64 -19.01 4.13
C THR A 412 7.12 -19.01 3.71
N VAL A 413 7.67 -17.90 3.19
CA VAL A 413 9.09 -17.83 2.82
C VAL A 413 9.95 -17.37 4.00
N VAL A 414 9.87 -18.10 5.12
CA VAL A 414 10.92 -18.05 6.15
C VAL A 414 11.23 -19.48 6.56
N ASP A 415 12.36 -19.92 6.03
CA ASP A 415 13.15 -21.08 6.45
C ASP A 415 12.73 -22.47 5.93
N SER A 416 13.37 -22.88 4.83
CA SER A 416 13.95 -24.22 4.70
C SER A 416 14.84 -24.29 3.46
N GLN A 417 16.02 -24.90 3.61
CA GLN A 417 16.86 -25.29 2.48
C GLN A 417 16.11 -26.36 1.67
N VAL A 418 15.77 -26.03 0.43
CA VAL A 418 14.99 -26.90 -0.47
C VAL A 418 15.94 -27.82 -1.25
N PRO A 419 15.73 -29.15 -1.27
CA PRO A 419 16.55 -30.07 -2.06
C PRO A 419 16.42 -29.82 -3.57
N VAL A 420 17.49 -30.12 -4.31
CA VAL A 420 17.73 -29.79 -5.74
C VAL A 420 16.66 -30.30 -6.73
N GLY A 421 15.73 -31.17 -6.33
CA GLY A 421 14.58 -31.60 -7.15
C GLY A 421 13.31 -30.76 -6.99
N ASP A 422 13.16 -30.07 -5.87
CA ASP A 422 11.99 -29.23 -5.54
C ASP A 422 12.14 -27.79 -6.07
N GLU A 423 13.34 -27.40 -6.51
CA GLU A 423 13.64 -26.06 -7.00
C GLU A 423 12.94 -25.74 -8.33
N VAL A 424 12.85 -26.72 -9.25
CA VAL A 424 12.09 -26.60 -10.51
C VAL A 424 10.58 -26.51 -10.23
N ASN A 425 10.07 -27.29 -9.28
CA ASN A 425 8.66 -27.26 -8.89
C ASN A 425 8.29 -25.93 -8.22
N LEU A 426 9.15 -25.43 -7.33
CA LEU A 426 9.00 -24.12 -6.69
C LEU A 426 9.08 -22.99 -7.72
N HIS A 427 9.99 -23.08 -8.69
CA HIS A 427 10.14 -22.11 -9.78
C HIS A 427 8.89 -22.07 -10.68
N CYS A 428 8.39 -23.23 -11.10
CA CYS A 428 7.22 -23.31 -11.96
C CYS A 428 5.92 -22.93 -11.25
N THR A 429 5.81 -23.24 -9.95
CA THR A 429 4.71 -22.78 -9.10
C THR A 429 4.75 -21.26 -8.92
N SER A 430 5.94 -20.68 -8.69
CA SER A 430 6.12 -19.23 -8.61
C SER A 430 5.83 -18.51 -9.93
N TRP A 431 6.25 -19.11 -11.05
CA TRP A 431 5.95 -18.60 -12.40
C TRP A 431 4.45 -18.63 -12.67
N ARG A 432 3.77 -19.76 -12.38
CA ARG A 432 2.31 -19.89 -12.49
C ARG A 432 1.60 -18.82 -11.67
N PHE A 433 1.97 -18.67 -10.40
CA PHE A 433 1.39 -17.66 -9.52
C PHE A 433 1.56 -16.25 -10.08
N ALA A 434 2.76 -15.89 -10.56
CA ALA A 434 3.01 -14.60 -11.18
C ALA A 434 2.16 -14.36 -12.44
N VAL A 435 1.88 -15.41 -13.23
CA VAL A 435 0.98 -15.34 -14.39
C VAL A 435 -0.49 -15.18 -13.97
N GLU A 436 -0.98 -16.00 -13.04
CA GLU A 436 -2.37 -15.98 -12.54
C GLU A 436 -2.71 -14.66 -11.81
N THR A 437 -1.72 -14.06 -11.15
CA THR A 437 -1.85 -12.76 -10.46
C THR A 437 -1.65 -11.55 -11.37
N ASN A 438 -1.42 -11.76 -12.67
CA ASN A 438 -1.09 -10.71 -13.64
C ASN A 438 0.12 -9.84 -13.19
N ASN A 439 1.05 -10.46 -12.48
CA ASN A 439 2.22 -9.83 -11.87
C ASN A 439 3.50 -10.03 -12.72
N LEU A 440 3.35 -10.67 -13.87
CA LEU A 440 4.40 -10.88 -14.88
C LEU A 440 4.32 -9.79 -15.96
N ALA A 441 5.47 -9.28 -16.41
CA ALA A 441 5.55 -8.48 -17.65
C ALA A 441 4.99 -9.30 -18.84
N PRO A 442 4.58 -8.70 -19.98
CA PRO A 442 3.99 -9.47 -21.07
C PRO A 442 4.92 -10.62 -21.49
N TRP A 443 4.40 -11.85 -21.44
CA TRP A 443 5.10 -13.08 -21.78
C TRP A 443 4.49 -13.69 -23.05
N SER A 444 5.35 -14.33 -23.84
CA SER A 444 4.97 -14.96 -25.11
C SER A 444 4.99 -16.49 -25.06
N THR A 445 5.72 -17.08 -24.10
CA THR A 445 5.92 -18.54 -23.96
C THR A 445 6.09 -18.93 -22.49
N ILE A 446 5.86 -20.21 -22.20
CA ILE A 446 6.14 -20.86 -20.91
C ILE A 446 7.65 -21.17 -20.82
N PRO A 447 8.30 -21.05 -19.64
CA PRO A 447 9.65 -21.54 -19.43
C PRO A 447 9.77 -23.03 -19.79
N ALA A 448 10.78 -23.39 -20.59
CA ALA A 448 10.96 -24.76 -21.09
C ALA A 448 11.15 -25.81 -19.96
N GLU A 449 11.68 -25.40 -18.83
CA GLU A 449 11.80 -26.22 -17.61
C GLU A 449 10.46 -26.48 -16.91
N CYS A 450 9.42 -25.70 -17.21
CA CYS A 450 8.09 -25.81 -16.60
C CYS A 450 7.09 -26.58 -17.46
N THR A 451 7.51 -27.12 -18.60
CA THR A 451 6.62 -27.86 -19.52
C THR A 451 6.00 -29.08 -18.86
N ASP A 452 6.78 -29.88 -18.12
CA ASP A 452 6.26 -31.08 -17.47
C ASP A 452 5.34 -30.73 -16.28
N TYR A 453 5.59 -29.61 -15.60
CA TYR A 453 4.69 -29.06 -14.59
C TYR A 453 3.35 -28.66 -15.19
N VAL A 454 3.35 -27.97 -16.33
CA VAL A 454 2.13 -27.54 -17.03
C VAL A 454 1.37 -28.73 -17.63
N LYS A 455 2.06 -29.76 -18.13
CA LYS A 455 1.42 -31.02 -18.56
C LYS A 455 0.61 -31.68 -17.43
N GLY A 456 1.12 -31.61 -16.20
CA GLY A 456 0.46 -32.14 -15.00
C GLY A 456 -0.58 -31.20 -14.39
N TYR A 457 -0.69 -29.96 -14.86
CA TYR A 457 -1.65 -28.97 -14.38
C TYR A 457 -3.05 -29.29 -14.91
N VAL A 458 -3.74 -30.17 -14.18
CA VAL A 458 -5.16 -30.44 -14.36
C VAL A 458 -5.89 -29.70 -13.25
N THR A 459 -6.56 -28.60 -13.59
CA THR A 459 -7.46 -27.90 -12.67
C THR A 459 -8.63 -28.78 -12.24
N ASP A 460 -9.05 -28.63 -10.98
CA ASP A 460 -10.23 -29.21 -10.32
C ASP A 460 -11.57 -28.74 -10.96
N LEU A 461 -11.71 -28.90 -12.28
CA LEU A 461 -12.90 -28.53 -13.06
C LEU A 461 -14.14 -29.30 -12.60
N GLU A 462 -13.96 -30.50 -12.05
CA GLU A 462 -15.01 -31.29 -11.41
C GLU A 462 -15.57 -30.60 -10.18
N ARG A 463 -14.71 -30.11 -9.29
CA ARG A 463 -15.11 -29.42 -8.06
C ARG A 463 -15.90 -28.15 -8.36
N VAL A 464 -15.40 -27.32 -9.28
CA VAL A 464 -16.05 -26.06 -9.69
C VAL A 464 -17.41 -26.34 -10.35
N SER A 465 -17.48 -27.37 -11.19
CA SER A 465 -18.72 -27.74 -11.88
C SER A 465 -19.77 -28.30 -10.91
N GLU A 466 -19.34 -29.03 -9.87
CA GLU A 466 -20.24 -29.55 -8.84
C GLU A 466 -20.78 -28.43 -7.93
N GLU A 467 -19.94 -27.48 -7.51
CA GLU A 467 -20.39 -26.30 -6.74
C GLU A 467 -21.39 -25.45 -7.53
N ALA A 468 -21.10 -25.19 -8.81
CA ALA A 468 -22.02 -24.46 -9.68
C ALA A 468 -23.37 -25.19 -9.85
N SER A 469 -23.35 -26.54 -9.86
CA SER A 469 -24.55 -27.38 -9.94
C SER A 469 -25.38 -27.32 -8.65
N VAL A 470 -24.72 -27.36 -7.48
CA VAL A 470 -25.36 -27.20 -6.16
C VAL A 470 -26.02 -25.84 -6.07
N PHE A 471 -25.28 -24.77 -6.38
CA PHE A 471 -25.81 -23.40 -6.40
C PHE A 471 -27.00 -23.25 -7.35
N ALA A 472 -26.91 -23.78 -8.57
CA ALA A 472 -28.02 -23.72 -9.52
C ALA A 472 -29.29 -24.43 -8.99
N SER A 473 -29.12 -25.46 -8.15
CA SER A 473 -30.22 -26.22 -7.55
C SER A 473 -30.86 -25.53 -6.33
N THR A 474 -30.17 -24.59 -5.67
CA THR A 474 -30.70 -23.87 -4.48
C THR A 474 -31.60 -22.69 -4.83
N VAL A 475 -31.61 -22.25 -6.09
CA VAL A 475 -32.44 -21.12 -6.54
C VAL A 475 -33.86 -21.60 -6.83
N ILE A 476 -34.81 -21.23 -5.97
CA ILE A 476 -36.24 -21.57 -6.11
C ILE A 476 -36.84 -20.72 -7.23
N SER A 477 -37.22 -21.35 -8.34
CA SER A 477 -37.80 -20.72 -9.54
C SER A 477 -36.93 -19.61 -10.14
N PRO A 478 -35.96 -19.93 -11.02
CA PRO A 478 -35.19 -18.90 -11.71
C PRO A 478 -36.16 -17.96 -12.44
N PRO A 479 -36.21 -16.65 -12.14
CA PRO A 479 -37.00 -15.71 -12.92
C PRO A 479 -36.61 -15.81 -14.40
N ALA A 480 -37.51 -15.45 -15.33
CA ALA A 480 -37.29 -15.53 -16.78
C ALA A 480 -36.04 -14.77 -17.30
N THR A 481 -35.39 -14.01 -16.41
CA THR A 481 -34.17 -13.23 -16.59
C THR A 481 -32.90 -13.86 -16.01
N THR A 482 -32.97 -15.04 -15.37
CA THR A 482 -31.80 -15.70 -14.78
C THR A 482 -30.92 -16.25 -15.89
N ARG A 483 -29.77 -15.62 -16.08
CA ARG A 483 -28.83 -15.89 -17.18
C ARG A 483 -27.60 -16.56 -16.60
N MET A 484 -27.38 -17.81 -16.97
CA MET A 484 -26.08 -18.45 -16.72
C MET A 484 -25.18 -18.20 -17.92
N ARG A 485 -24.06 -17.49 -17.69
CA ARG A 485 -23.04 -17.26 -18.72
C ARG A 485 -22.09 -18.46 -18.74
N GLY A 486 -22.14 -19.26 -19.79
CA GLY A 486 -21.08 -20.24 -20.06
C GLY A 486 -19.85 -19.49 -20.56
N PHE A 487 -18.75 -19.55 -19.80
CA PHE A 487 -17.44 -19.09 -20.28
C PHE A 487 -16.93 -20.00 -21.39
N SER A 488 -15.91 -19.57 -22.14
CA SER A 488 -15.26 -20.26 -23.27
C SER A 488 -14.63 -21.64 -22.95
N THR A 489 -15.00 -22.23 -21.82
CA THR A 489 -14.44 -23.41 -21.15
C THR A 489 -15.30 -24.67 -21.36
N SER A 490 -16.27 -24.66 -22.29
CA SER A 490 -17.07 -25.86 -22.61
C SER A 490 -16.33 -26.85 -23.51
N MET A 491 -15.37 -26.37 -24.29
CA MET A 491 -14.58 -27.15 -25.25
C MET A 491 -13.10 -27.08 -24.89
N SER A 492 -12.42 -28.22 -24.91
CA SER A 492 -11.01 -28.30 -24.54
C SER A 492 -10.12 -27.98 -25.73
N ASN A 493 -9.25 -26.98 -25.55
CA ASN A 493 -8.16 -26.70 -26.49
C ASN A 493 -6.92 -27.57 -26.21
N LEU A 494 -6.98 -28.47 -25.22
CA LEU A 494 -5.84 -29.30 -24.81
C LEU A 494 -5.21 -30.09 -25.97
N PRO A 495 -5.95 -30.69 -26.93
CA PRO A 495 -5.32 -31.40 -28.03
C PRO A 495 -4.43 -30.50 -28.90
N TYR A 496 -4.81 -29.24 -29.10
CA TYR A 496 -3.95 -28.28 -29.80
C TYR A 496 -2.64 -28.07 -29.04
N TYR A 497 -2.71 -27.87 -27.72
CA TYR A 497 -1.53 -27.64 -26.89
C TYR A 497 -0.64 -28.88 -26.73
N ILE A 498 -1.19 -30.09 -26.82
CA ILE A 498 -0.40 -31.33 -26.88
C ILE A 498 0.51 -31.32 -28.10
N ASP A 499 -0.03 -30.93 -29.26
CA ASP A 499 0.71 -30.89 -30.53
C ASP A 499 1.68 -29.69 -30.64
N HIS A 500 1.53 -28.67 -29.78
CA HIS A 500 2.30 -27.41 -29.81
C HIS A 500 3.04 -27.14 -28.49
N GLY A 501 3.51 -28.20 -27.83
CA GLY A 501 4.46 -28.12 -26.72
C GLY A 501 3.95 -27.39 -25.47
N PHE A 502 2.63 -27.37 -25.24
CA PHE A 502 2.00 -26.74 -24.07
C PHE A 502 2.38 -25.26 -23.85
N GLY A 503 2.62 -24.51 -24.93
CA GLY A 503 2.94 -23.08 -24.84
C GLY A 503 4.42 -22.75 -24.67
N VAL A 504 5.33 -23.73 -24.83
CA VAL A 504 6.78 -23.47 -25.00
C VAL A 504 7.05 -22.76 -26.32
N GLU A 505 6.20 -23.00 -27.32
CA GLU A 505 6.23 -22.33 -28.62
C GLU A 505 5.42 -21.02 -28.56
N VAL A 506 5.85 -20.00 -29.33
CA VAL A 506 5.12 -18.74 -29.43
C VAL A 506 3.76 -19.01 -30.04
N PHE A 507 2.70 -18.53 -29.40
CA PHE A 507 1.33 -18.76 -29.87
C PHE A 507 1.09 -18.12 -31.24
N ASP A 508 0.79 -18.95 -32.24
CA ASP A 508 0.42 -18.51 -33.58
C ASP A 508 -1.11 -18.50 -33.73
N HIS A 509 -1.66 -17.28 -33.79
CA HIS A 509 -3.09 -17.06 -33.97
C HIS A 509 -3.63 -17.64 -35.29
N SER A 510 -2.84 -17.65 -36.37
CA SER A 510 -3.27 -18.17 -37.66
C SER A 510 -3.35 -19.70 -37.66
N GLU A 511 -2.40 -20.38 -37.04
CA GLU A 511 -2.42 -21.84 -36.93
C GLU A 511 -3.50 -22.32 -35.96
N PHE A 512 -3.72 -21.59 -34.87
CA PHE A 512 -4.83 -21.88 -33.97
C PHE A 512 -6.20 -21.70 -34.67
N ASP A 513 -6.37 -20.63 -35.45
CA ASP A 513 -7.61 -20.40 -36.23
C ASP A 513 -7.85 -21.56 -37.22
N LYS A 514 -6.82 -22.05 -37.92
CA LYS A 514 -6.90 -23.26 -38.78
C LYS A 514 -7.25 -24.52 -37.98
N TRP A 515 -6.74 -24.68 -36.76
CA TRP A 515 -7.13 -25.80 -35.89
C TRP A 515 -8.60 -25.70 -35.46
N VAL A 516 -9.09 -24.50 -35.17
CA VAL A 516 -10.50 -24.26 -34.84
C VAL A 516 -11.41 -24.59 -36.02
N GLU A 517 -11.00 -24.27 -37.25
CA GLU A 517 -11.73 -24.61 -38.48
C GLU A 517 -11.90 -26.12 -38.71
N ARG A 518 -11.06 -26.96 -38.10
CA ARG A 518 -11.24 -28.42 -38.14
C ARG A 518 -12.44 -28.89 -37.33
N GLY A 519 -12.91 -28.12 -36.33
CA GLY A 519 -14.09 -28.46 -35.54
C GLY A 519 -13.95 -29.74 -34.72
N VAL A 520 -12.74 -30.09 -34.26
CA VAL A 520 -12.43 -31.36 -33.57
C VAL A 520 -12.16 -31.23 -32.07
N ALA A 521 -12.36 -30.04 -31.48
CA ALA A 521 -12.09 -29.85 -30.05
C ALA A 521 -13.05 -30.72 -29.21
N PRO A 522 -12.58 -31.51 -28.24
CA PRO A 522 -13.46 -32.35 -27.41
C PRO A 522 -14.20 -31.52 -26.37
N ALA A 523 -15.37 -31.98 -25.92
CA ALA A 523 -16.08 -31.36 -24.82
C ALA A 523 -15.38 -31.61 -23.48
N ILE A 524 -15.46 -30.63 -22.58
CA ILE A 524 -15.00 -30.78 -21.20
C ILE A 524 -16.11 -31.47 -20.39
N ALA A 525 -15.84 -32.69 -19.90
CA ALA A 525 -16.86 -33.54 -19.29
C ALA A 525 -17.57 -32.91 -18.06
N PRO A 526 -16.86 -32.27 -17.11
CA PRO A 526 -17.52 -31.56 -16.01
C PRO A 526 -18.43 -30.42 -16.47
N SER A 527 -17.99 -29.65 -17.48
CA SER A 527 -18.77 -28.54 -18.04
C SER A 527 -20.02 -29.02 -18.78
N LEU A 528 -19.94 -30.18 -19.43
CA LEU A 528 -21.10 -30.81 -20.04
C LEU A 528 -22.12 -31.29 -18.99
N LYS A 529 -21.64 -31.93 -17.91
CA LYS A 529 -22.49 -32.38 -16.79
C LYS A 529 -23.23 -31.18 -16.17
N LEU A 530 -22.52 -30.08 -15.94
CA LEU A 530 -23.11 -28.84 -15.45
C LEU A 530 -24.14 -28.27 -16.43
N TYR A 531 -23.80 -28.19 -17.72
CA TYR A 531 -24.70 -27.68 -18.76
C TYR A 531 -26.02 -28.46 -18.82
N GLN A 532 -25.97 -29.79 -18.80
CA GLN A 532 -27.18 -30.62 -18.79
C GLN A 532 -28.02 -30.36 -17.53
N ARG A 533 -27.36 -30.30 -16.37
CA ARG A 533 -28.04 -30.08 -15.10
C ARG A 533 -28.79 -28.75 -15.06
N VAL A 534 -28.21 -27.68 -15.60
CA VAL A 534 -28.86 -26.36 -15.57
C VAL A 534 -29.98 -26.24 -16.61
N ILE A 535 -29.87 -26.92 -17.74
CA ILE A 535 -30.98 -27.06 -18.69
C ILE A 535 -32.15 -27.83 -18.04
N ASP A 536 -31.87 -28.93 -17.33
CA ASP A 536 -32.88 -29.73 -16.62
C ASP A 536 -33.58 -28.93 -15.51
N LEU A 537 -32.87 -27.98 -14.89
CA LEU A 537 -33.42 -27.05 -13.89
C LEU A 537 -34.20 -25.88 -14.51
N GLY A 538 -34.31 -25.81 -15.84
CA GLY A 538 -35.12 -24.80 -16.55
C GLY A 538 -34.42 -23.46 -16.80
N TYR A 539 -33.10 -23.40 -16.70
CA TYR A 539 -32.35 -22.17 -16.99
C TYR A 539 -32.26 -21.91 -18.50
N ARG A 540 -32.31 -20.62 -18.87
CA ARG A 540 -31.92 -20.16 -20.20
C ARG A 540 -30.41 -20.02 -20.28
N VAL A 541 -29.79 -20.71 -21.24
CA VAL A 541 -28.32 -20.79 -21.33
C VAL A 541 -27.78 -19.96 -22.47
N PHE A 542 -26.85 -19.06 -22.14
CA PHE A 542 -26.11 -18.27 -23.11
C PHE A 542 -24.67 -18.77 -23.16
N LEU A 543 -24.21 -19.17 -24.34
CA LEU A 543 -22.84 -19.58 -24.58
C LEU A 543 -22.01 -18.39 -25.04
N LEU A 544 -20.88 -18.14 -24.38
CA LEU A 544 -19.93 -17.09 -24.74
C LEU A 544 -18.61 -17.74 -25.16
N THR A 545 -18.03 -17.28 -26.27
CA THR A 545 -16.73 -17.76 -26.74
C THR A 545 -15.85 -16.61 -27.21
N GLY A 546 -14.53 -16.75 -26.99
CA GLY A 546 -13.52 -15.84 -27.52
C GLY A 546 -13.26 -16.01 -29.02
N ARG A 547 -13.89 -17.00 -29.67
CA ARG A 547 -13.78 -17.21 -31.12
C ARG A 547 -14.42 -16.05 -31.89
N LYS A 548 -13.87 -15.77 -33.08
CA LYS A 548 -14.40 -14.75 -34.02
C LYS A 548 -15.73 -15.19 -34.61
N GLU A 549 -16.54 -14.22 -35.01
CA GLU A 549 -17.83 -14.43 -35.68
C GLU A 549 -17.70 -15.27 -36.97
N SER A 550 -16.55 -15.17 -37.67
CA SER A 550 -16.22 -16.03 -38.82
C SER A 550 -16.24 -17.53 -38.50
N HIS A 551 -15.98 -17.91 -37.24
CA HIS A 551 -15.97 -19.30 -36.78
C HIS A 551 -17.32 -19.74 -36.20
N ARG A 552 -18.41 -18.98 -36.37
CA ARG A 552 -19.72 -19.34 -35.80
C ARG A 552 -20.18 -20.72 -36.25
N VAL A 553 -20.14 -21.00 -37.55
CA VAL A 553 -20.65 -22.26 -38.14
C VAL A 553 -19.91 -23.47 -37.56
N VAL A 554 -18.58 -23.48 -37.68
CA VAL A 554 -17.75 -24.57 -37.15
C VAL A 554 -17.85 -24.72 -35.63
N THR A 555 -18.05 -23.63 -34.90
CA THR A 555 -18.22 -23.68 -33.43
C THR A 555 -19.54 -24.31 -33.03
N VAL A 556 -20.63 -24.00 -33.75
CA VAL A 556 -21.94 -24.63 -33.53
C VAL A 556 -21.87 -26.13 -33.81
N GLU A 557 -21.31 -26.51 -34.95
CA GLU A 557 -21.16 -27.93 -35.32
C GLU A 557 -20.32 -28.69 -34.29
N ASN A 558 -19.20 -28.11 -33.85
CA ASN A 558 -18.34 -28.75 -32.85
C ASN A 558 -19.04 -28.91 -31.49
N LEU A 559 -19.79 -27.90 -31.02
CA LEU A 559 -20.58 -27.99 -29.78
C LEU A 559 -21.61 -29.12 -29.82
N ILE A 560 -22.28 -29.28 -30.96
CA ILE A 560 -23.28 -30.34 -31.16
C ILE A 560 -22.59 -31.72 -31.22
N ASN A 561 -21.51 -31.84 -32.00
CA ASN A 561 -20.88 -33.12 -32.31
C ASN A 561 -20.02 -33.66 -31.16
N ALA A 562 -19.22 -32.82 -30.51
CA ALA A 562 -18.24 -33.26 -29.52
C ALA A 562 -18.79 -33.35 -28.09
N GLY A 563 -19.88 -32.65 -27.79
CA GLY A 563 -20.41 -32.56 -26.43
C GLY A 563 -21.91 -32.74 -26.28
N ARG A 564 -22.70 -32.83 -27.37
CA ARG A 564 -24.17 -32.77 -27.28
C ARG A 564 -24.67 -31.58 -26.46
N PHE A 565 -23.95 -30.46 -26.47
CA PHE A 565 -24.52 -29.19 -26.04
C PHE A 565 -25.66 -28.91 -27.00
N GLN A 566 -26.90 -28.81 -26.52
CA GLN A 566 -28.12 -28.59 -27.31
C GLN A 566 -29.07 -27.70 -26.52
N ASN A 567 -29.98 -26.99 -27.19
CA ASN A 567 -31.00 -26.13 -26.56
C ASN A 567 -30.45 -24.90 -25.81
N TRP A 568 -29.34 -24.31 -26.28
CA TRP A 568 -28.90 -22.99 -25.78
C TRP A 568 -29.71 -21.87 -26.46
N ASP A 569 -29.99 -20.79 -25.74
CA ASP A 569 -30.78 -19.65 -26.25
C ASP A 569 -29.99 -18.78 -27.23
N LYS A 570 -28.71 -18.55 -26.95
CA LYS A 570 -27.85 -17.70 -27.80
C LYS A 570 -26.38 -18.08 -27.67
N LEU A 571 -25.68 -18.06 -28.79
CA LEU A 571 -24.22 -18.15 -28.87
C LEU A 571 -23.65 -16.78 -29.22
N ILE A 572 -22.80 -16.24 -28.35
CA ILE A 572 -22.15 -14.93 -28.50
C ILE A 572 -20.67 -15.16 -28.82
N LEU A 573 -20.22 -14.62 -29.97
CA LEU A 573 -18.84 -14.65 -30.44
C LEU A 573 -18.27 -13.22 -30.53
N ARG A 574 -16.95 -13.12 -30.72
CA ARG A 574 -16.24 -11.84 -30.89
C ARG A 574 -16.45 -11.28 -32.30
N TYR A 575 -16.84 -10.01 -32.42
CA TYR A 575 -17.11 -9.35 -33.71
C TYR A 575 -15.86 -9.00 -34.53
N THR A 576 -14.66 -9.05 -33.93
CA THR A 576 -13.38 -8.69 -34.56
C THR A 576 -12.33 -9.78 -34.40
#